data_AF-A0A0K8RJE8-F1
#
_entry.id   AF-A0A0K8RJE8-F1
#
_cell.length_a   1.000
_cell.length_b   1.000
_cell.length_c   1.000
_cell.angle_alpha   90.00
_cell.angle_beta   90.00
_cell.angle_gamma   90.00
#
_symmetry.space_group_name_H-M   'P 1'
#
loop_
_entity.id
_entity.type
_entity.pdbx_description
1 polymer ?
#
loop_
_entity_poly.entity_id
_entity_poly.type
_entity_poly.pdbx_seq_one_letter_code
_entity_poly.pdbx_strand_id
1 'polypeptide(L)'
;MFHPWIEVIYILLISQHGFGDEASEEKSILHKLDLVFGIFRHGDRAPLMTYPNDTNRDSELWKLGFGELTQRGIQTMLELGKYLNHRYRKFLKG
;
A
#
# COMPACT_ATOMS: atom_id res chain seq x y z
N MET A 1 -32.80 -39.24 -22.36
CA MET A 1 -32.51 -38.41 -21.17
C MET A 1 -31.08 -38.70 -20.76
N PHE A 2 -30.15 -37.80 -21.05
CA PHE A 2 -28.78 -37.94 -20.58
C PHE A 2 -28.75 -37.67 -19.07
N HIS A 3 -28.06 -38.52 -18.32
CA HIS A 3 -28.03 -38.44 -16.86
C HIS A 3 -27.25 -37.18 -16.44
N PRO A 4 -27.73 -36.37 -15.48
CA PRO A 4 -27.16 -35.06 -15.14
C PRO A 4 -25.66 -35.06 -14.80
N TRP A 5 -25.12 -36.19 -14.32
CA TRP A 5 -23.68 -36.35 -14.06
C TRP A 5 -22.81 -36.38 -15.31
N ILE A 6 -23.36 -36.81 -16.45
CA ILE A 6 -22.63 -36.85 -17.73
C ILE A 6 -22.38 -35.41 -18.23
N GLU A 7 -23.31 -34.49 -18.02
CA GLU A 7 -23.14 -33.07 -18.39
C GLU A 7 -22.07 -32.40 -17.53
N VAL A 8 -22.02 -32.69 -16.23
CA VAL A 8 -20.97 -32.19 -15.33
C VAL A 8 -19.59 -32.69 -15.76
N ILE A 9 -19.48 -33.97 -16.15
CA ILE A 9 -18.23 -34.54 -16.68
C ILE A 9 -17.87 -33.88 -18.02
N TYR A 10 -18.85 -33.62 -18.89
CA TYR A 10 -18.61 -32.98 -20.18
C TYR A 10 -18.12 -31.53 -20.02
N ILE A 11 -18.68 -30.78 -19.08
CA ILE A 11 -18.23 -29.42 -18.72
C ILE A 11 -16.80 -29.45 -18.17
N LEU A 12 -16.47 -30.41 -17.29
CA LEU A 12 -15.12 -30.56 -16.75
C LEU A 12 -14.09 -30.97 -17.82
N LEU A 13 -14.47 -31.78 -18.81
CA LEU A 13 -13.58 -32.24 -19.88
C LEU A 13 -13.36 -31.17 -20.98
N ILE A 14 -14.37 -30.38 -21.32
CA ILE A 14 -14.23 -29.29 -22.32
C ILE A 14 -13.52 -28.08 -21.71
N SER A 15 -13.68 -27.83 -20.41
CA SER A 15 -13.04 -26.72 -19.71
C SER A 15 -11.51 -26.82 -19.64
N GLN A 16 -10.91 -27.98 -19.90
CA GLN A 16 -9.44 -28.15 -19.86
C GLN A 16 -8.73 -27.41 -21.02
N HIS A 17 -9.41 -27.14 -22.13
CA HIS A 17 -8.80 -26.44 -23.28
C HIS A 17 -8.73 -24.90 -23.10
N GLY A 18 -9.33 -24.36 -22.03
CA GLY A 18 -9.30 -22.92 -21.72
C GLY A 18 -9.00 -22.60 -20.25
N PHE A 19 -8.74 -23.62 -19.41
CA PHE A 19 -8.32 -23.43 -18.01
C PHE A 19 -6.85 -23.78 -17.88
N GLY A 20 -6.06 -22.84 -18.39
CA GLY A 20 -4.64 -22.95 -18.57
C GLY A 20 -4.29 -21.89 -19.59
N ASP A 21 -4.41 -20.62 -19.20
CA ASP A 21 -3.46 -19.67 -19.74
C ASP A 21 -2.10 -20.29 -19.42
N GLU A 22 -1.44 -20.85 -20.43
CA GLU A 22 0.01 -20.79 -20.44
C GLU A 22 0.26 -19.30 -20.25
N ALA A 23 0.57 -18.92 -19.01
CA ALA A 23 1.21 -17.66 -18.72
C ALA A 23 2.46 -17.73 -19.58
N SER A 24 2.33 -17.21 -20.80
CA SER A 24 3.41 -17.20 -21.75
C SER A 24 4.53 -16.54 -20.99
N GLU A 25 5.68 -17.19 -21.00
CA GLU A 25 6.91 -16.57 -20.53
C GLU A 25 7.27 -15.49 -21.56
N GLU A 26 6.35 -14.56 -21.86
CA GLU A 26 6.64 -13.27 -22.42
C GLU A 26 7.47 -12.59 -21.36
N LYS A 27 8.77 -12.83 -21.48
CA LYS A 27 9.84 -12.23 -20.72
C LYS A 27 9.65 -10.73 -20.80
N SER A 28 8.83 -10.18 -19.89
CA SER A 28 8.47 -8.78 -19.89
C SER A 28 9.80 -8.03 -19.88
N ILE A 29 10.06 -7.30 -20.94
CA ILE A 29 11.30 -6.57 -21.08
C ILE A 29 11.22 -5.43 -20.07
N LEU A 30 11.59 -5.70 -18.81
CA LEU A 30 11.57 -4.69 -17.76
C LEU A 30 12.82 -3.82 -17.92
N HIS A 31 12.71 -2.78 -18.73
CA HIS A 31 13.78 -1.79 -18.90
C HIS A 31 13.40 -0.38 -18.44
N LYS A 32 12.18 -0.15 -17.94
CA LYS A 32 11.73 1.19 -17.51
C LYS A 32 10.73 1.11 -16.37
N LEU A 33 10.89 1.99 -15.38
CA LEU A 33 9.90 2.20 -14.33
C LEU A 33 8.65 2.83 -14.96
N ASP A 34 7.52 2.14 -14.88
CA ASP A 34 6.26 2.58 -15.48
C ASP A 34 5.35 3.29 -14.46
N LEU A 35 5.11 2.65 -13.30
CA LEU A 35 4.27 3.20 -12.23
C LEU A 35 4.88 2.94 -10.84
N VAL A 36 4.70 3.91 -9.94
CA VAL A 36 4.98 3.75 -8.50
C VAL A 36 3.73 4.12 -7.72
N PHE A 37 3.30 3.24 -6.84
CA PHE A 37 2.23 3.51 -5.86
C PHE A 37 2.80 3.43 -4.45
N GLY A 38 2.46 4.38 -3.59
CA GLY A 38 2.94 4.46 -2.22
C GLY A 38 1.80 4.59 -1.23
N ILE A 39 1.74 3.69 -0.25
CA ILE A 39 0.81 3.77 0.87
C ILE A 39 1.64 4.09 2.10
N PHE A 40 1.50 5.32 2.59
CA PHE A 40 2.23 5.78 3.77
C PHE A 40 1.25 6.15 4.86
N ARG A 41 1.58 5.77 6.09
CA ARG A 41 0.95 6.34 7.27
C ARG A 41 1.49 7.78 7.46
N HIS A 42 0.71 8.61 8.11
CA HIS A 42 1.17 9.91 8.61
C HIS A 42 2.44 9.77 9.48
N GLY A 43 3.21 10.85 9.62
CA GLY A 43 4.34 10.92 10.58
C GLY A 43 3.87 10.96 12.03
N ASP A 44 4.79 10.95 12.99
CA ASP A 44 4.47 10.91 14.42
C ASP A 44 3.47 11.99 14.86
N ARG A 45 2.38 11.57 15.51
CA ARG A 45 1.33 12.44 16.05
C ARG A 45 1.30 12.38 17.56
N ALA A 46 0.78 13.44 18.19
CA ALA A 46 0.32 13.38 19.57
C ALA A 46 -0.78 12.30 19.71
N PRO A 47 -0.97 11.73 20.92
CA PRO A 47 -2.11 10.85 21.16
C PRO A 47 -3.41 11.56 20.83
N LEU A 48 -4.42 10.81 20.39
CA LEU A 48 -5.75 11.38 20.08
C LEU A 48 -6.50 11.82 21.33
N MET A 49 -6.26 11.11 22.43
CA MET A 49 -6.82 11.36 23.75
C MET A 49 -5.94 10.65 24.78
N THR A 50 -6.13 10.99 26.04
CA THR A 50 -5.50 10.29 27.15
C THR A 50 -6.54 9.80 28.17
N TYR A 51 -6.10 8.94 29.08
CA TYR A 51 -6.95 8.38 30.14
C TYR A 51 -7.33 9.46 31.17
N PRO A 52 -8.42 9.29 31.95
CA PRO A 52 -8.98 10.35 32.78
C PRO A 52 -8.00 10.96 33.80
N ASN A 53 -7.11 10.15 34.38
CA ASN A 53 -6.19 10.56 35.45
C ASN A 53 -4.74 10.71 34.97
N ASP A 54 -4.52 11.05 33.70
CA ASP A 54 -3.18 11.30 33.18
C ASP A 54 -2.61 12.59 33.78
N THR A 55 -1.53 12.45 34.55
CA THR A 55 -0.82 13.57 35.18
C THR A 55 -0.16 14.51 34.17
N ASN A 56 -0.02 14.07 32.90
CA ASN A 56 0.58 14.84 31.81
C ASN A 56 -0.45 15.36 30.81
N ARG A 57 -1.75 15.30 31.13
CA ARG A 57 -2.84 15.67 30.20
C ARG A 57 -2.68 17.08 29.64
N ASP A 58 -2.41 18.05 30.50
CA ASP A 58 -2.25 19.47 30.15
C ASP A 58 -0.76 19.86 30.04
N SER A 59 0.12 18.87 29.84
CA SER A 59 1.55 19.15 29.70
C SER A 59 1.87 19.81 28.35
N GLU A 60 2.87 20.68 28.37
CA GLU A 60 3.49 21.30 27.18
C GLU A 60 4.19 20.28 26.25
N LEU A 61 4.09 18.97 26.54
CA LEU A 61 4.63 17.90 25.70
C LEU A 61 3.97 17.90 24.32
N TRP A 62 2.66 18.18 24.25
CA TRP A 62 1.89 18.22 23.01
C TRP A 62 1.63 19.65 22.58
N LYS A 63 2.69 20.35 22.19
CA LYS A 63 2.66 21.79 21.83
C LYS A 63 1.60 22.19 20.80
N LEU A 64 1.26 21.28 19.89
CA LEU A 64 0.25 21.49 18.85
C LEU A 64 -1.13 20.92 19.23
N GLY A 65 -1.23 20.26 20.38
CA GLY A 65 -2.44 19.58 20.84
C GLY A 65 -2.49 18.09 20.49
N PHE A 66 -3.52 17.43 21.00
CA PHE A 66 -3.80 16.02 20.73
C PHE A 66 -4.20 15.78 19.28
N GLY A 67 -3.80 14.61 18.77
CA GLY A 67 -4.08 14.17 17.41
C GLY A 67 -3.28 14.86 16.30
N GLU A 68 -2.61 15.97 16.60
CA GLU A 68 -1.80 16.71 15.64
C GLU A 68 -0.43 16.09 15.38
N LEU A 69 0.17 16.40 14.22
CA LEU A 69 1.54 16.02 13.92
C LEU A 69 2.51 16.69 14.91
N THR A 70 3.48 15.93 15.40
CA THR A 70 4.59 16.49 16.17
C THR A 70 5.63 17.09 15.23
N GLN A 71 6.51 17.96 15.75
CA GLN A 71 7.65 18.47 14.97
C GLN A 71 8.53 17.34 14.42
N ARG A 72 8.71 16.26 15.20
CA ARG A 72 9.38 15.04 14.74
C ARG A 72 8.62 14.38 13.59
N GLY A 73 7.29 14.24 13.70
CA GLY A 73 6.46 13.66 12.65
C GLY A 73 6.52 14.43 11.34
N ILE A 74 6.53 15.76 11.40
CA ILE A 74 6.74 16.62 10.23
C ILE A 74 8.10 16.33 9.59
N GLN A 75 9.17 16.30 10.40
CA GLN A 75 10.52 16.00 9.92
C GLN A 75 10.60 14.61 9.29
N THR A 76 9.97 13.59 9.88
CA THR A 76 9.93 12.22 9.34
C THR A 76 9.31 12.19 7.93
N MET A 77 8.18 12.88 7.74
CA MET A 77 7.54 12.95 6.43
C MET A 77 8.37 13.74 5.41
N LEU A 78 9.06 14.80 5.84
CA LEU A 78 9.99 15.55 5.00
C LEU A 78 11.15 14.68 4.53
N GLU A 79 11.78 13.90 5.43
CA GLU A 79 12.87 12.99 5.07
C GLU A 79 12.40 11.86 4.15
N LEU A 80 11.19 11.32 4.37
CA LEU A 80 10.56 10.39 3.43
C LEU A 80 10.42 11.02 2.03
N GLY A 81 9.95 12.27 1.95
CA GLY A 81 9.84 13.00 0.69
C GLY A 81 11.19 13.19 -0.01
N LYS A 82 12.24 13.57 0.74
CA LYS A 82 13.61 13.68 0.22
C LYS A 82 14.14 12.34 -0.27
N TYR A 83 13.92 11.26 0.48
CA TYR A 83 14.30 9.91 0.08
C TYR A 83 13.61 9.50 -1.23
N LEU A 84 12.29 9.67 -1.33
CA LEU A 84 11.52 9.33 -2.52
C LEU A 84 11.96 10.16 -3.72
N ASN A 85 12.18 11.47 -3.52
CA ASN A 85 12.73 12.33 -4.55
C ASN A 85 14.11 11.82 -5.01
N HIS A 86 15.03 11.51 -4.09
CA HIS A 86 16.35 10.99 -4.45
C HIS A 86 16.27 9.65 -5.19
N ARG A 87 15.43 8.73 -4.71
CA ARG A 87 15.22 7.39 -5.28
C ARG A 87 14.67 7.47 -6.71
N TYR A 88 13.70 8.36 -6.93
CA TYR A 88 12.99 8.47 -8.21
C TYR A 88 13.40 9.69 -9.04
N ARG A 89 14.47 10.41 -8.66
CA ARG A 89 14.95 11.64 -9.34
C ARG A 89 15.13 11.50 -10.84
N LYS A 90 15.50 10.30 -11.32
CA LYS A 90 15.70 10.03 -12.75
C LYS A 90 14.39 9.96 -13.53
N PHE A 91 13.27 9.72 -12.83
CA PHE A 91 11.92 9.58 -13.37
C PHE A 91 11.03 10.80 -13.11
N LEU A 92 11.38 11.66 -12.14
CA LEU A 92 10.62 12.86 -11.75
C LEU A 92 10.96 14.13 -12.56
N LYS A 93 11.67 14.01 -13.68
CA LYS A 93 12.03 15.17 -14.50
C LYS A 93 10.82 15.59 -15.36
N GLY A 94 10.33 16.81 -15.10
CA GLY A 94 9.76 17.67 -16.14
C GLY A 94 10.88 18.42 -16.85
#